data_AF-A0A2T3IZ53-F1
#
_entry.id   AF-A0A2T3IZ53-F1
#
_cell.length_a   1.000
_cell.length_b   1.000
_cell.length_c   1.000
_cell.angle_alpha   90.00
_cell.angle_beta   90.00
_cell.angle_gamma   90.00
#
_symmetry.space_group_name_H-M   'P 1'
#
loop_
_entity.id
_entity.type
_entity.pdbx_description
1 polymer ?
#
loop_
_entity_poly.entity_id
_entity_poly.type
_entity_poly.pdbx_seq_one_letter_code
_entity_poly.pdbx_strand_id
1 'polypeptide(L)'
;MHLVKHKFSIADTVIVNHGMIDPDFGQDISGWVGAVEGCCFVEGTGYIYKVRWSKETLNESRVLRVSCEERGIDFETMQLFESELSLHSSVRGQRFIDQCLHLPRRKRACSYGDFLIG
;
A
#
# COMPACT_ATOMS: atom_id res chain seq x y z
N MET A 1 1.01 25.67 -19.34
CA MET A 1 0.41 24.92 -18.21
C MET A 1 0.58 23.43 -18.49
N HIS A 2 1.54 22.77 -17.84
CA HIS A 2 1.59 21.31 -17.87
C HIS A 2 0.42 20.82 -17.02
N LEU A 3 -0.65 20.34 -17.66
CA LEU A 3 -1.62 19.48 -16.99
C LEU A 3 -0.85 18.21 -16.61
N VAL A 4 -0.30 18.18 -15.40
CA VAL A 4 0.27 16.95 -14.86
C VAL A 4 -0.92 16.01 -14.74
N LYS A 5 -0.97 14.97 -15.58
CA LYS A 5 -2.06 14.02 -15.56
C LYS A 5 -1.81 13.06 -14.40
N HIS A 6 -2.75 12.95 -13.47
CA HIS A 6 -2.68 11.92 -12.44
C HIS A 6 -2.71 10.53 -13.10
N LYS A 7 -1.85 9.63 -12.62
CA LYS A 7 -1.71 8.26 -13.16
C LYS A 7 -2.86 7.33 -12.81
N PHE A 8 -3.52 7.53 -11.67
CA PHE A 8 -4.62 6.68 -11.19
C PHE A 8 -5.90 7.47 -11.02
N SER A 9 -7.03 6.86 -11.38
CA SER A 9 -8.37 7.44 -11.23
C SER A 9 -9.03 6.96 -9.94
N ILE A 10 -10.02 7.70 -9.46
CA ILE A 10 -10.90 7.22 -8.38
C ILE A 10 -11.51 5.88 -8.79
N ALA A 11 -11.62 4.95 -7.83
CA ALA A 11 -12.04 3.56 -7.97
C ALA A 11 -11.05 2.63 -8.69
N ASP A 12 -9.90 3.12 -9.20
CA ASP A 12 -8.86 2.22 -9.69
C ASP A 12 -8.37 1.32 -8.55
N THR A 13 -8.29 0.02 -8.83
CA THR A 13 -7.66 -0.94 -7.92
C THR A 13 -6.16 -0.87 -8.11
N VAL A 14 -5.45 -0.55 -7.04
CA VAL A 14 -4.00 -0.40 -7.01
C VAL A 14 -3.38 -1.42 -6.06
N ILE A 15 -2.11 -1.69 -6.30
CA ILE A 15 -1.27 -2.53 -5.47
C ILE A 15 -0.03 -1.74 -5.05
N VAL A 16 0.34 -1.86 -3.78
CA VAL A 16 1.55 -1.25 -3.24
C VAL A 16 2.78 -1.98 -3.78
N ASN A 17 3.73 -1.21 -4.30
CA ASN A 17 4.97 -1.72 -4.89
C ASN A 17 5.86 -2.42 -3.85
N HIS A 18 6.83 -3.20 -4.32
CA HIS A 18 7.77 -3.89 -3.44
C HIS A 18 8.66 -2.94 -2.63
N GLY A 19 8.98 -3.33 -1.39
CA GLY A 19 9.93 -2.65 -0.51
C GLY A 19 9.34 -1.43 0.18
N MET A 20 8.01 -1.24 0.11
CA MET A 20 7.32 -0.14 0.78
C MET A 20 7.09 -0.50 2.24
N ILE A 21 7.57 0.36 3.12
CA ILE A 21 7.44 0.22 4.57
C ILE A 21 6.47 1.28 5.07
N ASP A 22 5.51 0.87 5.88
CA ASP A 22 4.64 1.76 6.60
C ASP A 22 5.47 2.61 7.60
N PRO A 23 5.43 3.95 7.51
CA PRO A 23 6.26 4.81 8.35
C PRO A 23 5.83 4.81 9.82
N ASP A 24 4.57 4.48 10.13
CA ASP A 24 4.04 4.56 11.50
C ASP A 24 4.47 3.36 12.36
N PHE A 25 4.56 2.17 11.76
CA PHE A 25 4.82 0.91 12.46
C PHE A 25 6.01 0.13 11.91
N GLY A 26 6.67 0.59 10.83
CA GLY A 26 7.83 -0.08 10.24
C GLY A 26 7.48 -1.39 9.53
N GLN A 27 6.20 -1.59 9.19
CA GLN A 27 5.66 -2.82 8.62
C GLN A 27 5.80 -2.84 7.10
N ASP A 28 6.23 -3.96 6.51
CA ASP A 28 6.17 -4.14 5.06
C ASP A 28 4.71 -4.19 4.58
N ILE A 29 4.35 -3.24 3.71
CA ILE A 29 3.04 -3.12 3.09
C ILE A 29 3.06 -3.46 1.59
N SER A 30 4.16 -4.04 1.10
CA SER A 30 4.28 -4.56 -0.26
C SER A 30 3.12 -5.53 -0.56
N GLY A 31 2.48 -5.36 -1.73
CA GLY A 31 1.39 -6.26 -2.12
C GLY A 31 0.03 -5.90 -1.53
N TRP A 32 -0.07 -4.89 -0.67
CA TRP A 32 -1.35 -4.44 -0.19
C TRP A 32 -2.19 -3.91 -1.35
N VAL A 33 -3.43 -4.39 -1.42
CA VAL A 33 -4.39 -4.04 -2.47
C VAL A 33 -5.47 -3.13 -1.90
N GLY A 34 -5.82 -2.09 -2.65
CA GLY A 34 -6.89 -1.18 -2.30
C GLY A 34 -7.44 -0.43 -3.51
N ALA A 35 -8.48 0.36 -3.28
CA ALA A 35 -9.08 1.23 -4.29
C ALA A 35 -8.73 2.69 -4.00
N VAL A 36 -8.43 3.47 -5.05
CA VAL A 36 -8.22 4.92 -4.91
C VAL A 36 -9.56 5.57 -4.53
N GLU A 37 -9.61 6.21 -3.36
CA GLU A 37 -10.77 6.94 -2.86
C GLU A 37 -10.66 8.44 -3.14
N GLY A 38 -9.43 8.97 -3.25
CA GLY A 38 -9.20 10.36 -3.60
C GLY A 38 -7.75 10.62 -4.02
N CYS A 39 -7.50 11.79 -4.57
CA CYS A 39 -6.16 12.25 -4.92
C CYS A 39 -6.04 13.76 -4.71
N CYS A 40 -4.85 14.22 -4.33
CA CYS A 40 -4.50 15.63 -4.30
C CYS A 40 -3.13 15.84 -4.94
N PHE A 41 -2.94 17.02 -5.54
CA PHE A 41 -1.64 17.44 -6.04
C PHE A 41 -1.00 18.39 -5.02
N VAL A 42 0.23 18.09 -4.60
CA VAL A 42 1.02 18.92 -3.70
C VAL A 42 2.21 19.45 -4.48
N GLU A 43 2.34 20.78 -4.56
CA GLU A 43 3.46 21.42 -5.27
C GLU A 43 4.80 20.99 -4.65
N GLY A 44 5.77 20.62 -5.50
CA GLY A 44 7.07 20.11 -5.07
C GLY A 44 7.10 18.62 -4.70
N THR A 45 5.95 17.99 -4.46
CA THR A 45 5.85 16.56 -4.10
C THR A 45 5.21 15.71 -5.21
N GLY A 46 4.19 16.24 -5.89
CA GLY A 46 3.44 15.52 -6.90
C GLY A 46 2.08 15.01 -6.41
N TYR A 47 1.55 13.97 -7.05
CA TYR A 47 0.26 13.39 -6.70
C TYR A 47 0.37 12.44 -5.50
N ILE A 48 -0.51 12.67 -4.52
CA ILE A 48 -0.74 11.81 -3.37
C ILE A 48 -2.15 11.22 -3.51
N TYR A 49 -2.25 9.92 -3.34
CA TYR A 49 -3.49 9.15 -3.47
C TYR A 49 -3.91 8.64 -2.10
N LYS A 50 -5.17 8.90 -1.74
CA LYS A 50 -5.83 8.23 -0.62
C LYS A 50 -6.36 6.89 -1.13
N VAL A 51 -5.82 5.80 -0.60
CA VAL A 51 -6.20 4.44 -0.95
C VAL A 51 -6.98 3.83 0.21
N ARG A 52 -8.14 3.24 -0.09
CA ARG A 52 -8.90 2.41 0.86
C ARG A 52 -8.57 0.94 0.64
N TRP A 53 -8.16 0.25 1.70
CA TRP A 53 -7.73 -1.13 1.60
C TRP A 53 -8.88 -2.09 1.30
N SER A 54 -8.56 -3.14 0.53
CA SER A 54 -9.50 -4.25 0.30
C SER A 54 -9.78 -5.00 1.60
N LYS A 55 -10.93 -5.69 1.66
CA LYS A 55 -11.28 -6.51 2.83
C LYS A 55 -10.26 -7.62 3.04
N GLU A 56 -9.73 -8.20 1.97
CA GLU A 56 -8.66 -9.19 2.01
C GLU A 56 -7.42 -8.62 2.68
N THR A 57 -6.94 -7.45 2.24
CA THR A 57 -5.78 -6.75 2.84
C THR A 57 -5.99 -6.51 4.33
N LEU A 58 -7.15 -5.94 4.72
CA LEU A 58 -7.46 -5.66 6.13
C LEU A 58 -7.54 -6.92 6.99
N ASN A 59 -8.05 -8.02 6.43
CA ASN A 59 -8.18 -9.30 7.14
C ASN A 59 -6.85 -10.01 7.35
N GLU A 60 -5.88 -9.83 6.45
CA GLU A 60 -4.52 -10.39 6.59
C GLU A 60 -3.66 -9.55 7.56
N SER A 61 -3.97 -8.26 7.73
CA SER A 61 -3.19 -7.29 8.50
C SER A 61 -3.77 -6.99 9.89
N ARG A 62 -4.26 -8.02 10.61
CA ARG A 62 -4.94 -7.86 11.91
C ARG A 62 -4.10 -7.19 13.00
N VAL A 63 -2.78 -7.34 12.95
CA VAL A 63 -1.87 -6.75 13.94
C VAL A 63 -1.89 -5.22 13.86
N LEU A 64 -1.77 -4.66 12.65
CA LEU A 64 -1.83 -3.21 12.45
C LEU A 64 -3.19 -2.64 12.81
N ARG A 65 -4.28 -3.38 12.56
CA ARG A 65 -5.62 -2.93 12.94
C ARG A 65 -5.70 -2.61 14.44
N VAL A 66 -5.18 -3.51 15.29
CA VAL A 66 -5.16 -3.29 16.75
C VAL A 66 -4.29 -2.07 17.10
N SER A 67 -3.10 -1.95 16.52
CA SER A 67 -2.20 -0.82 16.78
C SER A 67 -2.75 0.53 16.32
N CYS A 68 -3.50 0.57 15.22
CA CYS A 68 -4.19 1.77 14.74
C CYS A 68 -5.39 2.13 15.63
N GLU A 69 -6.18 1.14 16.06
CA GLU A 69 -7.31 1.34 17.00
C GLU A 69 -6.84 1.96 18.32
N GLU A 70 -5.72 1.48 18.88
CA GLU A 70 -5.12 2.02 20.11
C GLU A 70 -4.68 3.48 19.97
N ARG A 71 -4.30 3.90 18.77
CA ARG A 71 -3.79 5.26 18.48
C ARG A 71 -4.85 6.19 17.88
N GLY A 72 -6.07 5.71 17.64
CA GLY A 72 -7.13 6.47 16.98
C GLY A 72 -6.80 6.82 15.53
N ILE A 73 -5.98 6.01 14.85
CA ILE A 73 -5.56 6.20 13.46
C ILE A 73 -6.52 5.43 12.54
N ASP A 74 -6.92 6.04 11.42
CA ASP A 74 -7.71 5.34 10.41
C ASP A 74 -6.86 4.25 9.73
N PHE A 75 -7.17 2.99 10.04
CA PHE A 75 -6.50 1.84 9.45
C PHE A 75 -7.04 1.48 8.06
N GLU A 76 -8.26 1.91 7.73
CA GLU A 76 -8.91 1.51 6.47
C GLU A 76 -8.34 2.23 5.26
N THR A 77 -7.67 3.37 5.50
CA THR A 77 -7.15 4.21 4.42
C THR A 77 -5.71 4.67 4.67
N MET A 78 -4.95 4.88 3.60
CA MET A 78 -3.58 5.39 3.66
C MET A 78 -3.33 6.36 2.50
N GLN A 79 -2.47 7.35 2.74
CA GLN A 79 -1.98 8.25 1.69
C GLN A 79 -0.65 7.74 1.14
N LEU A 80 -0.58 7.57 -0.17
CA LEU A 80 0.60 7.05 -0.87
C LEU A 80 0.95 7.90 -2.10
N PHE A 81 2.23 7.99 -2.40
CA PHE A 81 2.74 8.65 -3.59
C PHE A 81 2.47 7.82 -4.86
N GLU A 82 2.41 8.52 -5.99
CA GLU A 82 2.26 7.89 -7.30
C GLU A 82 3.31 6.79 -7.60
N SER A 83 4.53 6.97 -7.09
CA SER A 83 5.66 6.05 -7.26
C SER A 83 5.55 4.77 -6.43
N GLU A 84 4.73 4.78 -5.39
CA GLU A 84 4.55 3.66 -4.46
C GLU A 84 3.47 2.69 -4.93
N LEU A 85 2.71 3.08 -5.95
CA LEU A 85 1.56 2.34 -6.46
C LEU A 85 1.79 1.82 -7.89
N SER A 86 1.11 0.73 -8.18
CA SER A 86 0.88 0.21 -9.53
C SER A 86 -0.60 -0.14 -9.70
N LEU A 87 -1.13 -0.02 -10.93
CA LEU A 87 -2.46 -0.56 -11.22
C LEU A 87 -2.45 -2.07 -11.05
N HIS A 88 -3.39 -2.61 -10.29
CA HIS A 88 -3.53 -4.04 -10.03
C HIS A 88 -3.73 -4.84 -11.33
N SER A 89 -4.44 -4.26 -12.31
CA SER A 89 -4.69 -4.85 -13.62
C SER A 89 -3.52 -4.73 -14.61
N SER A 90 -2.51 -3.91 -14.32
CA SER A 90 -1.39 -3.71 -15.24
C SER A 90 -0.50 -4.95 -15.33
N VAL A 91 0.22 -5.13 -16.45
CA VAL A 91 1.22 -6.21 -16.59
C VAL A 91 2.23 -6.20 -15.45
N ARG A 92 2.64 -5.01 -14.99
CA ARG A 92 3.51 -4.85 -13.82
C ARG A 92 2.83 -5.33 -12.54
N GLY A 93 1.57 -4.93 -12.32
CA GLY A 93 0.76 -5.36 -11.18
C GLY A 93 0.55 -6.86 -11.15
N GLN A 94 0.15 -7.47 -12.27
CA GLN A 94 -0.05 -8.91 -12.41
C GLN A 94 1.26 -9.69 -12.19
N ARG A 95 2.37 -9.27 -12.81
CA ARG A 95 3.68 -9.87 -12.54
C ARG A 95 4.08 -9.78 -11.07
N PHE A 96 3.76 -8.66 -10.41
CA PHE A 96 4.06 -8.47 -9.00
C PHE A 96 3.19 -9.37 -8.11
N ILE A 97 1.90 -9.50 -8.41
CA ILE A 97 0.98 -10.46 -7.78
C ILE A 97 1.54 -11.88 -7.93
N ASP A 98 1.94 -12.27 -9.14
CA ASP A 98 2.54 -13.58 -9.40
C ASP A 98 3.83 -13.78 -8.59
N GLN A 99 4.69 -12.78 -8.49
CA GLN A 99 5.95 -12.87 -7.75
C GLN A 99 5.76 -12.89 -6.22
N CYS A 100 4.82 -12.11 -5.68
CA CYS A 100 4.63 -11.95 -4.24
C CYS A 100 3.65 -12.97 -3.64
N LEU A 101 2.61 -13.37 -4.36
CA LEU A 101 1.61 -14.32 -3.85
C LEU A 101 2.06 -15.78 -3.91
N HIS A 102 3.02 -16.13 -4.79
CA HIS A 102 3.62 -17.47 -4.83
C HIS A 102 4.70 -17.70 -3.75
N LEU A 103 5.07 -16.67 -2.98
CA LEU A 103 5.94 -16.84 -1.82
C LEU A 103 5.16 -17.48 -0.66
N PRO A 104 5.69 -18.54 0.00
CA PRO A 104 5.03 -19.19 1.12
C PRO A 104 4.60 -18.16 2.17
N ARG A 105 3.38 -18.26 2.69
CA ARG A 105 2.82 -17.38 3.76
C ARG A 105 3.82 -17.10 4.90
N ARG A 106 4.69 -18.06 5.20
CA ARG A 106 5.75 -17.99 6.22
C ARG A 106 6.82 -16.91 5.91
N LYS A 107 7.08 -16.59 4.64
CA LYS A 107 7.95 -15.46 4.25
C LYS A 107 7.25 -14.10 4.23
N ARG A 108 5.91 -14.06 4.24
CA ARG A 108 5.12 -12.84 4.45
C ARG A 108 4.94 -12.49 5.93
N ALA A 109 5.08 -13.46 6.83
CA ALA A 109 4.93 -13.29 8.28
C ALA A 109 6.26 -13.09 9.04
N CYS A 110 7.42 -13.32 8.40
CA CYS A 110 8.74 -13.22 9.04
C CYS A 110 9.43 -11.85 8.91
N SER A 111 8.75 -10.78 8.47
CA SER A 111 9.28 -9.41 8.63
C SER A 111 8.65 -8.65 9.81
N TYR A 112 7.89 -9.32 10.67
CA TYR A 112 7.21 -8.70 11.82
C TYR A 112 7.98 -8.76 13.13
N GLY A 113 9.27 -9.12 13.12
CA GLY A 113 9.99 -9.34 14.37
C GLY A 113 11.51 -9.23 14.36
N ASP A 114 12.20 -9.10 13.23
CA ASP A 114 13.67 -9.09 13.22
C ASP A 114 14.23 -8.03 12.26
N PHE A 115 14.16 -6.75 12.67
CA PHE A 115 15.12 -5.71 12.27
C PHE A 115 15.50 -4.83 13.48
N LEU A 116 15.65 -5.47 14.63
CA LEU A 116 16.52 -5.00 15.69
C LEU A 116 17.66 -6.00 15.82
N ILE A 117 18.89 -5.50 15.64
CA ILE A 117 20.20 -6.17 15.68
C ILE A 117 20.75 -6.53 14.30
N GLY A 118 21.70 -5.68 13.88
CA GLY A 118 22.54 -5.78 12.68
C GLY A 118 23.26 -4.46 12.46
#